data_AF-A0A9N9PAS3-F1
#
_entry.id   AF-A0A9N9PAS3-F1
#
_cell.length_a   1.000
_cell.length_b   1.000
_cell.length_c   1.000
_cell.angle_alpha   90.00
_cell.angle_beta   90.00
_cell.angle_gamma   90.00
#
_symmetry.space_group_name_H-M   'P 1'
#
loop_
_entity.id
_entity.type
_entity.pdbx_description
1 polymer ?
#
loop_
_entity_poly.entity_id
_entity_poly.type
_entity_poly.pdbx_seq_one_letter_code
_entity_poly.pdbx_strand_id
1 'polypeptide(L)'
;EGCWQESDFVKVVWESMMQAVDWGSRAEQIEAQALRQVKQCSTILGAFSTNPKTELALVQKVQTYCYEDTKLMKHFRQIVQILYNEDVVSESAILYWFEKGAVNSGKTVFLKQMEPFVQWLKTVDSESEED
;
A
#
# COMPACT_ATOMS: atom_id res chain seq x y z
N GLU A 1 8.94 -14.96 26.08
CA GLU A 1 9.25 -15.07 24.63
C GLU A 1 8.18 -14.31 23.87
N GLY A 2 8.56 -13.40 22.98
CA GLY A 2 7.59 -12.54 22.28
C GLY A 2 6.83 -13.34 21.23
N CYS A 3 5.51 -13.40 21.33
CA CYS A 3 4.66 -14.00 20.30
C CYS A 3 4.59 -13.03 19.12
N TRP A 4 5.33 -13.33 18.05
CA TRP A 4 5.32 -12.54 16.81
C TRP A 4 3.97 -12.69 16.11
N GLN A 5 3.33 -11.57 15.76
CA GLN A 5 2.11 -11.60 14.95
C GLN A 5 2.44 -11.50 13.48
N GLU A 6 1.55 -12.00 12.62
CA GLU A 6 1.65 -11.87 11.16
C GLU A 6 1.85 -10.41 10.72
N SER A 7 1.20 -9.47 11.42
CA SER A 7 1.37 -8.03 11.19
C SER A 7 2.78 -7.50 11.47
N ASP A 8 3.55 -8.16 12.32
CA ASP A 8 4.94 -7.78 12.60
C ASP A 8 5.85 -8.28 11.47
N PHE A 9 5.55 -9.46 10.92
CA PHE A 9 6.27 -10.02 9.78
C PHE A 9 6.07 -9.19 8.51
N VAL A 10 4.83 -8.78 8.21
CA VAL A 10 4.51 -7.89 7.07
C VAL A 10 5.32 -6.59 7.14
N LYS A 11 5.45 -6.00 8.33
CA LYS A 11 6.21 -4.76 8.54
C LYS A 11 7.70 -4.96 8.30
N VAL A 12 8.28 -6.05 8.77
CA VAL A 12 9.71 -6.37 8.60
C VAL A 12 10.03 -6.69 7.14
N VAL A 13 9.17 -7.45 6.45
CA VAL A 13 9.31 -7.73 5.01
C VAL A 13 9.26 -6.43 4.23
N TRP A 14 8.26 -5.57 4.50
CA TRP A 14 8.15 -4.25 3.86
C TRP A 14 9.40 -3.39 4.09
N GLU A 15 9.88 -3.27 5.33
CA GLU A 15 11.10 -2.51 5.64
C GLU A 15 12.33 -3.04 4.90
N SER A 16 12.51 -4.36 4.90
CA SER A 16 13.64 -5.02 4.23
C SER A 16 13.60 -4.82 2.72
N MET A 17 12.41 -4.88 2.12
CA MET A 17 12.20 -4.60 0.70
C MET A 17 12.56 -3.16 0.36
N MET A 18 12.02 -2.18 1.10
CA MET A 18 12.20 -0.78 0.74
C MET A 18 13.63 -0.28 1.01
N GLN A 19 14.37 -0.89 1.96
CA GLN A 19 15.79 -0.64 2.19
C GLN A 19 16.70 -1.23 1.10
N ALA A 20 16.25 -2.28 0.40
CA ALA A 20 17.00 -2.90 -0.70
C ALA A 20 16.89 -2.12 -2.03
N VAL A 21 16.10 -1.03 -2.06
CA VAL A 21 15.84 -0.24 -3.26
C VAL A 21 16.55 1.11 -3.15
N ASP A 22 17.50 1.35 -4.07
CA ASP A 22 17.99 2.70 -4.30
C ASP A 22 16.96 3.46 -5.16
N TRP A 23 16.11 4.23 -4.48
CA TRP A 23 15.04 5.00 -5.09
C TRP A 23 15.62 6.06 -6.04
N GLY A 24 15.35 5.88 -7.33
CA GLY A 24 15.70 6.86 -8.35
C GLY A 24 15.04 8.23 -8.08
N SER A 25 15.50 9.29 -8.74
CA SER A 25 14.94 10.64 -8.54
C SER A 25 13.75 10.96 -9.46
N ARG A 26 13.50 10.14 -10.49
CA ARG A 26 12.43 10.32 -11.49
C ARG A 26 11.21 9.49 -11.14
N ALA A 27 10.01 10.05 -11.29
CA ALA A 27 8.76 9.39 -10.92
C ALA A 27 8.54 8.06 -11.68
N GLU A 28 8.77 8.04 -12.99
CA GLU A 28 8.67 6.83 -13.82
C GLU A 28 9.66 5.73 -13.40
N GLN A 29 10.85 6.11 -12.90
CA GLN A 29 11.82 5.15 -12.38
C GLN A 29 11.37 4.57 -11.04
N ILE A 30 10.84 5.42 -10.15
CA ILE A 30 10.28 5.01 -8.86
C ILE A 30 9.10 4.05 -9.08
N GLU A 31 8.24 4.33 -10.05
CA GLU A 31 7.13 3.45 -10.44
C GLU A 31 7.63 2.09 -10.93
N ALA A 32 8.53 2.07 -11.91
CA ALA A 32 9.07 0.81 -12.44
C ALA A 32 9.82 0.00 -11.38
N GLN A 33 10.54 0.68 -10.48
CA GLN A 33 11.23 0.06 -9.34
C GLN A 33 10.23 -0.49 -8.32
N ALA A 34 9.22 0.28 -7.92
CA ALA A 34 8.17 -0.16 -7.02
C ALA A 34 7.40 -1.36 -7.61
N LEU A 35 7.03 -1.30 -8.89
CA LEU A 35 6.32 -2.38 -9.57
C LEU A 35 7.17 -3.64 -9.66
N ARG A 36 8.46 -3.51 -9.98
CA ARG A 36 9.39 -4.66 -9.98
C ARG A 36 9.51 -5.29 -8.60
N GLN A 37 9.63 -4.47 -7.55
CA GLN A 37 9.84 -4.95 -6.18
C GLN A 37 8.58 -5.54 -5.58
N VAL A 38 7.43 -4.88 -5.75
CA VAL A 38 6.14 -5.44 -5.35
C VAL A 38 5.88 -6.73 -6.12
N LYS A 39 6.16 -6.84 -7.43
CA LYS A 39 6.05 -8.11 -8.15
C LYS A 39 6.99 -9.20 -7.63
N GLN A 40 8.23 -8.85 -7.32
CA GLN A 40 9.21 -9.80 -6.79
C GLN A 40 8.83 -10.31 -5.39
N CYS A 41 8.09 -9.50 -4.65
CA CYS A 41 7.73 -9.80 -3.27
C CYS A 41 6.23 -9.99 -3.06
N SER A 42 5.38 -9.94 -4.09
CA SER A 42 3.92 -10.05 -3.97
C SER A 42 3.55 -11.43 -3.43
N THR A 43 4.28 -12.46 -3.83
CA THR A 43 4.13 -13.80 -3.24
C THR A 43 4.44 -13.82 -1.74
N ILE A 44 5.45 -13.08 -1.30
CA ILE A 44 5.82 -13.02 0.12
C ILE A 44 4.83 -12.14 0.87
N LEU A 45 4.57 -10.92 0.40
CA LEU A 45 3.62 -9.99 1.02
C LEU A 45 2.21 -10.60 1.07
N GLY A 46 1.73 -11.21 -0.01
CA GLY A 46 0.44 -11.90 -0.07
C GLY A 46 0.35 -13.08 0.89
N ALA A 47 1.45 -13.82 1.14
CA ALA A 47 1.47 -14.89 2.13
C ALA A 47 1.26 -14.40 3.58
N PHE A 48 1.43 -13.11 3.85
CA PHE A 48 1.24 -12.50 5.17
C PHE A 48 0.19 -11.37 5.19
N SER A 49 -0.45 -11.10 4.05
CA SER A 49 -1.56 -10.14 3.88
C SER A 49 -2.86 -10.92 3.71
N THR A 50 -3.07 -11.93 4.56
CA THR A 50 -4.11 -12.95 4.37
C THR A 50 -5.48 -12.57 4.92
N ASN A 51 -5.55 -11.47 5.67
CA ASN A 51 -6.77 -11.00 6.30
C ASN A 51 -6.88 -9.46 6.34
N PRO A 52 -8.08 -8.91 6.59
CA PRO A 52 -8.31 -7.46 6.55
C PRO A 52 -7.41 -6.67 7.52
N LYS A 53 -7.02 -7.27 8.65
CA LYS A 53 -6.17 -6.60 9.64
C LYS A 53 -4.73 -6.48 9.14
N THR A 54 -4.20 -7.52 8.50
CA THR A 54 -2.83 -7.52 7.94
C THR A 54 -2.73 -6.61 6.72
N GLU A 55 -3.74 -6.60 5.85
CA GLU A 55 -3.81 -5.70 4.70
C GLU A 55 -3.86 -4.23 5.14
N LEU A 56 -4.72 -3.90 6.11
CA LEU A 56 -4.77 -2.56 6.67
C LEU A 56 -3.43 -2.15 7.31
N ALA A 57 -2.79 -3.06 8.05
CA ALA A 57 -1.50 -2.81 8.66
C ALA A 57 -0.41 -2.54 7.60
N LEU A 58 -0.46 -3.22 6.45
CA LEU A 58 0.43 -2.97 5.32
C LEU A 58 0.23 -1.56 4.75
N VAL A 59 -1.02 -1.16 4.45
CA VAL A 59 -1.30 0.18 3.91
C VAL A 59 -0.87 1.28 4.89
N GLN A 60 -1.11 1.10 6.19
CA GLN A 60 -0.63 2.02 7.23
C GLN A 60 0.90 2.08 7.28
N LYS A 61 1.59 0.95 7.10
CA LYS A 61 3.05 0.90 7.08
C LYS A 61 3.62 1.62 5.84
N VAL A 62 3.02 1.41 4.67
CA VAL A 62 3.34 2.15 3.44
C VAL A 62 3.14 3.65 3.65
N GLN A 63 2.04 4.05 4.31
CA GLN A 63 1.74 5.44 4.61
C GLN A 63 2.83 6.08 5.48
N THR A 64 3.22 5.42 6.58
CA THR A 64 4.30 5.90 7.45
C THR A 64 5.62 6.01 6.68
N TYR A 65 5.95 5.00 5.87
CA TYR A 65 7.19 4.99 5.10
C TYR A 65 7.27 6.14 4.07
N CYS A 66 6.20 6.34 3.30
CA CYS A 66 6.12 7.44 2.33
C CYS A 66 6.08 8.83 3.00
N TYR A 67 5.70 8.93 4.27
CA TYR A 67 5.77 10.17 5.03
C TYR A 67 7.20 10.49 5.47
N GLU A 68 7.94 9.46 5.90
CA GLU A 68 9.33 9.59 6.37
C GLU A 68 10.31 9.85 5.22
N ASP A 69 10.05 9.30 4.03
CA ASP A 69 10.82 9.59 2.82
C ASP A 69 10.12 10.60 1.90
N THR A 70 10.63 11.84 1.91
CA THR A 70 10.12 12.94 1.08
C THR A 70 10.13 12.65 -0.43
N LYS A 71 11.00 11.74 -0.91
CA LYS A 71 11.02 11.31 -2.32
C LYS A 71 9.78 10.49 -2.69
N LEU A 72 9.24 9.74 -1.73
CA LEU A 72 8.14 8.80 -1.91
C LEU A 72 6.78 9.37 -1.53
N MET A 73 6.75 10.49 -0.80
CA MET A 73 5.53 11.20 -0.42
C MET A 73 4.57 11.42 -1.60
N LYS A 74 5.09 11.78 -2.78
CA LYS A 74 4.28 11.98 -4.00
C LYS A 74 3.88 10.69 -4.74
N HIS A 75 4.37 9.53 -4.32
CA HIS A 75 4.15 8.23 -4.97
C HIS A 75 3.25 7.29 -4.16
N PHE A 76 2.82 7.68 -2.96
CA PHE A 76 2.01 6.82 -2.09
C PHE A 76 0.78 6.21 -2.79
N ARG A 77 -0.03 7.01 -3.50
CA ARG A 77 -1.17 6.47 -4.28
C ARG A 77 -0.75 5.38 -5.24
N GLN A 78 0.31 5.63 -6.00
CA GLN A 78 0.79 4.70 -7.02
C GLN A 78 1.27 3.38 -6.41
N ILE A 79 1.97 3.44 -5.28
CA ILE A 79 2.40 2.24 -4.55
C ILE A 79 1.19 1.43 -4.10
N VAL A 80 0.15 2.08 -3.56
CA VAL A 80 -1.09 1.38 -3.15
C VAL A 80 -1.82 0.78 -4.34
N GLN A 81 -1.84 1.45 -5.50
CA GLN A 81 -2.40 0.90 -6.74
C GLN A 81 -1.66 -0.36 -7.20
N ILE A 82 -0.33 -0.39 -7.10
CA ILE A 82 0.45 -1.59 -7.44
C ILE A 82 0.13 -2.74 -6.47
N LEU A 83 0.02 -2.46 -5.17
CA LEU A 83 -0.36 -3.47 -4.17
C LEU A 83 -1.76 -4.05 -4.42
N TYR A 84 -2.70 -3.21 -4.86
CA TYR A 84 -4.03 -3.62 -5.28
C TYR A 84 -3.98 -4.50 -6.54
N ASN A 85 -3.29 -4.07 -7.60
CA ASN A 85 -3.20 -4.78 -8.88
C ASN A 85 -2.49 -6.15 -8.78
N GLU A 86 -1.68 -6.35 -7.74
CA GLU A 86 -0.94 -7.60 -7.49
C GLU A 86 -1.64 -8.48 -6.44
N ASP A 87 -2.92 -8.22 -6.13
CA ASP A 87 -3.74 -8.95 -5.16
C ASP A 87 -3.14 -9.02 -3.74
N VAL A 88 -2.32 -8.03 -3.36
CA VAL A 88 -1.71 -7.95 -2.03
C VAL A 88 -2.61 -7.24 -1.01
N VAL A 89 -3.41 -6.28 -1.48
CA VAL A 89 -4.35 -5.51 -0.65
C VAL A 89 -5.69 -5.44 -1.36
N SER A 90 -6.76 -5.80 -0.66
CA SER A 90 -8.13 -5.75 -1.18
C SER A 90 -8.67 -4.32 -1.27
N GLU A 91 -9.68 -4.14 -2.13
CA GLU A 91 -10.48 -2.91 -2.16
C GLU A 91 -11.04 -2.55 -0.77
N SER A 92 -11.61 -3.53 -0.07
CA SER A 92 -12.20 -3.31 1.26
C SER A 92 -11.18 -2.75 2.27
N ALA A 93 -9.93 -3.21 2.23
CA ALA A 93 -8.87 -2.69 3.09
C ALA A 93 -8.50 -1.24 2.73
N ILE A 94 -8.46 -0.90 1.44
CA ILE A 94 -8.16 0.46 0.94
C ILE A 94 -9.29 1.43 1.34
N LEU A 95 -10.55 1.03 1.13
CA LEU A 95 -11.72 1.83 1.53
C LEU A 95 -11.77 2.04 3.05
N TYR A 96 -11.53 0.98 3.83
CA TYR A 96 -11.45 1.08 5.29
C TYR A 96 -10.33 2.03 5.73
N TRP A 97 -9.14 1.91 5.11
CA TRP A 97 -8.03 2.80 5.39
C TRP A 97 -8.39 4.26 5.12
N PHE A 98 -9.04 4.54 3.99
CA PHE A 98 -9.43 5.89 3.60
C PHE A 98 -10.44 6.52 4.55
N GLU A 99 -11.45 5.75 5.01
CA GLU A 99 -12.51 6.26 5.86
C GLU A 99 -12.09 6.45 7.32
N LYS A 100 -11.35 5.47 7.87
CA LYS A 100 -11.04 5.44 9.32
C LYS A 100 -9.69 4.86 9.69
N GLY A 101 -9.04 4.14 8.79
CA GLY A 101 -7.78 3.44 9.08
C GLY A 101 -6.52 4.27 8.88
N ALA A 102 -6.57 5.46 8.28
CA ALA A 102 -5.37 6.27 8.03
C ALA A 102 -4.73 6.79 9.34
N VAL A 103 -3.42 6.56 9.47
CA VAL A 103 -2.60 7.02 10.62
C VAL A 103 -2.27 8.51 10.48
N ASN A 104 -1.77 9.15 11.55
CA ASN A 104 -1.52 10.60 11.56
C ASN A 104 -0.42 11.05 10.58
N SER A 105 0.55 10.18 10.27
CA SER A 105 1.68 10.47 9.37
C SER A 105 1.20 10.88 7.98
N GLY A 106 1.23 12.18 7.67
CA GLY A 106 0.81 12.71 6.38
C GLY A 106 -0.67 12.52 6.03
N LYS A 107 -1.54 12.22 7.01
CA LYS A 107 -2.94 11.82 6.81
C LYS A 107 -3.68 12.66 5.78
N THR A 108 -3.73 13.98 6.00
CA THR A 108 -4.45 14.92 5.14
C THR A 108 -3.93 14.92 3.70
N VAL A 109 -2.61 14.77 3.53
CA VAL A 109 -1.98 14.75 2.19
C VAL A 109 -2.33 13.45 1.48
N PHE A 110 -2.20 12.31 2.16
CA PHE A 110 -2.42 11.00 1.54
C PHE A 110 -3.90 10.74 1.25
N LEU A 111 -4.83 11.17 2.11
CA LEU A 111 -6.26 11.10 1.81
C LEU A 111 -6.58 11.87 0.53
N LYS A 112 -6.11 13.12 0.42
CA LYS A 112 -6.31 13.93 -0.79
C LYS A 112 -5.68 13.27 -2.04
N GLN A 113 -4.51 12.66 -1.88
CA GLN A 113 -3.83 11.99 -2.98
C GLN A 113 -4.58 10.74 -3.45
N MET A 114 -5.18 10.00 -2.53
CA MET A 114 -5.91 8.73 -2.77
C MET A 114 -7.33 8.91 -3.29
N GLU A 115 -7.92 10.09 -3.12
CA GLU A 115 -9.31 10.38 -3.49
C GLU A 115 -9.68 9.94 -4.93
N PRO A 116 -8.89 10.23 -5.99
CA PRO A 116 -9.22 9.77 -7.34
C PRO A 116 -9.25 8.23 -7.48
N PHE A 117 -8.39 7.53 -6.75
CA PHE A 117 -8.33 6.06 -6.82
C PHE A 117 -9.47 5.42 -6.03
N VAL A 118 -9.82 5.99 -4.87
CA VAL A 118 -10.98 5.54 -4.08
C VAL A 118 -12.29 5.77 -4.83
N GLN A 119 -12.43 6.88 -5.54
CA GLN A 119 -13.59 7.10 -6.41
C GLN A 119 -13.66 6.06 -7.52
N TRP A 120 -12.53 5.76 -8.16
CA TRP A 120 -12.47 4.71 -9.20
C TRP A 120 -12.85 3.33 -8.66
N LEU A 121 -12.36 2.92 -7.49
CA LEU A 121 -12.71 1.64 -6.86
C LEU A 121 -14.24 1.53 -6.67
N LYS A 122 -14.87 2.56 -6.10
CA LYS A 122 -16.32 2.60 -5.87
C LYS A 122 -17.15 2.55 -7.16
N THR A 123 -16.64 3.11 -8.26
CA THR A 123 -17.34 3.07 -9.55
C THR A 123 -17.23 1.70 -10.24
N VAL A 124 -16.09 1.03 -10.14
CA VAL A 124 -15.87 -0.28 -10.80
C VAL A 124 -16.79 -1.35 -10.23
N ASP A 125 -17.00 -1.34 -8.91
CA ASP A 125 -17.92 -2.27 -8.24
C ASP A 125 -19.38 -2.00 -8.64
N SER A 126 -19.77 -0.71 -8.75
CA SER A 126 -21.13 -0.32 -9.14
C SER A 126 -21.47 -0.68 -10.59
N GLU A 127 -20.50 -0.64 -11.52
CA GLU A 127 -20.71 -1.05 -12.93
C GLU A 127 -20.76 -2.58 -13.10
N SER A 128 -20.27 -3.36 -12.14
CA SER A 128 -20.25 -4.82 -12.21
C SER A 128 -21.51 -5.49 -11.63
N GLU A 129 -22.32 -4.75 -10.88
CA GLU A 129 -23.60 -5.22 -10.30
C GLU A 129 -24.83 -4.91 -11.18
N GLU A 130 -24.67 -4.16 -12.27
CA GLU A 130 -25.75 -3.76 -13.19
C GLU A 130 -25.90 -4.65 -14.46
N ASP A 131 -25.10 -5.74 -14.58
CA ASP A 131 -25.20 -6.79 -15.62
C ASP A 131 -25.64 -8.16 -15.05
#